data_AF-A0A2E0VXZ7-F1
#
_entry.id   AF-A0A2E0VXZ7-F1
#
_cell.length_a   1.000
_cell.length_b   1.000
_cell.length_c   1.000
_cell.angle_alpha   90.00
_cell.angle_beta   90.00
_cell.angle_gamma   90.00
#
_symmetry.space_group_name_H-M   'P 1'
#
loop_
_entity.id
_entity.type
_entity.pdbx_description
1 polymer ?
#
loop_
_entity_poly.entity_id
_entity_poly.type
_entity_poly.pdbx_seq_one_letter_code
_entity_poly.pdbx_strand_id
1 'polypeptide(L)'
;MKKYRLLVLTDHRGHSTENSIYPLLLEMRKHKRCAGIDVASRGLENNRLFFENRAVKNLFAAPVSQTFAWDEAGSAFKKNLERVSPRTYDAVLLRLPHPVVEEFWGFLETEFPSVYFINNPAGMLKTGNKLFMLNFQELCPPMKACHSIEDIDEMRKQFPVVLKPVMSYGGKGIVRIKGDEVVFSEGEKMSFGQFAEAYHQHPEPYLAVKFLRNVTEGDKRIVVCCGEVLGAVLRYPPADSWICNVAQGGSSAESAPDENELAIVARIDPVMRENGVIFYGIDTLCDDEGRRELSEINALSIGGLHAMRTPAGVPATKRAAELLWERIYEEHKAEK
;
A
#
# COMPACT_ATOMS: atom_id res chain seq x y z
N MET A 1 -25.50 13.82 -17.47
CA MET A 1 -24.79 12.84 -16.61
C MET A 1 -24.33 13.57 -15.35
N LYS A 2 -24.65 13.07 -14.14
CA LYS A 2 -24.21 13.68 -12.86
C LYS A 2 -22.67 13.74 -12.80
N LYS A 3 -22.14 14.87 -12.33
CA LYS A 3 -20.71 15.07 -12.08
C LYS A 3 -20.45 15.09 -10.57
N TYR A 4 -19.23 14.72 -10.18
CA TYR A 4 -18.82 14.51 -8.79
C TYR A 4 -17.50 15.23 -8.48
N ARG A 5 -17.34 15.71 -7.26
CA ARG A 5 -16.12 16.30 -6.72
C ARG A 5 -15.35 15.27 -5.90
N LEU A 6 -14.05 15.21 -6.11
CA LEU A 6 -13.13 14.31 -5.39
C LEU A 6 -12.12 15.13 -4.58
N LEU A 7 -11.93 14.76 -3.31
CA LEU A 7 -10.80 15.22 -2.51
C LEU A 7 -9.75 14.11 -2.45
N VAL A 8 -8.47 14.45 -2.56
CA VAL A 8 -7.37 13.48 -2.44
C VAL A 8 -6.49 13.86 -1.26
N LEU A 9 -6.30 12.94 -0.30
CA LEU A 9 -5.38 13.12 0.82
C LEU A 9 -4.08 12.36 0.57
N THR A 10 -2.94 13.05 0.60
CA THR A 10 -1.62 12.45 0.29
C THR A 10 -0.49 13.09 1.11
N ASP A 11 0.74 12.59 1.00
CA ASP A 11 1.93 13.23 1.53
C ASP A 11 3.00 13.39 0.46
N HIS A 12 3.18 14.63 -0.02
CA HIS A 12 4.06 14.90 -1.17
C HIS A 12 5.55 14.90 -0.84
N ARG A 13 5.94 14.90 0.45
CA ARG A 13 7.36 15.08 0.87
C ARG A 13 8.30 14.02 0.32
N GLY A 14 7.79 12.81 0.06
CA GLY A 14 8.55 11.70 -0.51
C GLY A 14 8.16 11.36 -1.96
N HIS A 15 7.42 12.23 -2.64
CA HIS A 15 7.07 11.98 -4.03
C HIS A 15 8.28 12.16 -4.95
N SER A 16 8.28 11.43 -6.07
CA SER A 16 9.13 11.58 -7.24
C SER A 16 8.29 11.59 -8.52
N THR A 17 8.94 11.63 -9.68
CA THR A 17 8.31 11.46 -11.00
C THR A 17 7.55 10.13 -11.13
N GLU A 18 7.92 9.12 -10.35
CA GLU A 18 7.35 7.76 -10.41
C GLU A 18 6.03 7.63 -9.62
N ASN A 19 5.68 8.62 -8.80
CA ASN A 19 4.46 8.57 -8.01
C ASN A 19 3.22 8.64 -8.90
N SER A 20 2.43 7.57 -8.87
CA SER A 20 1.30 7.41 -9.79
C SER A 20 0.14 8.37 -9.55
N ILE A 21 0.13 9.11 -8.44
CA ILE A 21 -0.89 10.11 -8.15
C ILE A 21 -0.97 11.19 -9.24
N TYR A 22 0.15 11.66 -9.77
CA TYR A 22 0.13 12.70 -10.80
C TYR A 22 -0.56 12.25 -12.10
N PRO A 23 -0.10 11.17 -12.77
CA PRO A 23 -0.78 10.70 -13.98
C PRO A 23 -2.20 10.20 -13.70
N LEU A 24 -2.46 9.57 -12.54
CA LEU A 24 -3.81 9.12 -12.18
C LEU A 24 -4.80 10.29 -12.09
N LEU A 25 -4.46 11.34 -11.35
CA LEU A 25 -5.38 12.48 -11.17
C LEU A 25 -5.57 13.26 -12.47
N LEU A 26 -4.56 13.33 -13.33
CA LEU A 26 -4.70 13.89 -14.67
C LEU A 26 -5.68 13.08 -15.53
N GLU A 27 -5.64 11.75 -15.50
CA GLU A 27 -6.62 10.90 -16.20
C GLU A 27 -8.02 11.02 -15.59
N MET A 28 -8.14 10.97 -14.27
CA MET A 28 -9.42 11.14 -13.57
C MET A 28 -10.10 12.46 -13.93
N ARG A 29 -9.33 13.54 -14.06
CA ARG A 29 -9.88 14.86 -14.38
C ARG A 29 -10.44 14.97 -15.80
N LYS A 30 -9.92 14.19 -16.75
CA LYS A 30 -10.43 14.12 -18.13
C LYS A 30 -11.79 13.42 -18.20
N HIS A 31 -12.13 12.64 -17.17
CA HIS A 31 -13.33 11.83 -17.18
C HIS A 31 -14.60 12.71 -17.16
N LYS A 32 -15.60 12.32 -17.96
CA LYS A 32 -16.87 13.05 -18.13
C LYS A 32 -17.65 13.27 -16.82
N ARG A 33 -17.41 12.44 -15.79
CA ARG A 33 -18.05 12.54 -14.46
C ARG A 33 -17.32 13.48 -13.50
N CYS A 34 -16.14 13.99 -13.85
CA CYS A 34 -15.39 14.88 -12.99
C CYS A 34 -16.01 16.29 -12.96
N ALA A 35 -16.44 16.76 -11.79
CA ALA A 35 -16.76 18.17 -11.54
C ALA A 35 -15.50 18.96 -11.13
N GLY A 36 -14.61 18.31 -10.38
CA GLY A 36 -13.35 18.88 -9.90
C GLY A 36 -12.63 17.89 -9.01
N ILE A 37 -11.30 18.01 -8.92
CA ILE A 37 -10.47 17.24 -8.02
C ILE A 37 -9.60 18.22 -7.26
N ASP A 38 -9.62 18.15 -5.94
CA ASP A 38 -8.76 18.94 -5.07
C ASP A 38 -7.82 18.00 -4.32
N VAL A 39 -6.58 18.42 -4.06
CA VAL A 39 -5.57 17.63 -3.38
C VAL A 39 -5.06 18.34 -2.14
N ALA A 40 -5.16 17.68 -0.99
CA ALA A 40 -4.65 18.15 0.28
C ALA A 40 -3.45 17.30 0.68
N SER A 41 -2.33 17.95 1.00
CA SER A 41 -1.13 17.22 1.41
C SER A 41 -0.76 17.41 2.88
N ARG A 42 -0.45 16.30 3.55
CA ARG A 42 0.14 16.26 4.90
C ARG A 42 1.48 17.00 4.98
N GLY A 43 2.22 17.08 3.87
CA GLY A 43 3.49 17.79 3.81
C GLY A 43 3.38 19.32 3.86
N LEU A 44 2.17 19.89 3.90
CA LEU A 44 1.98 21.34 4.01
C LEU A 44 1.84 21.75 5.47
N GLU A 45 2.58 22.78 5.87
CA GLU A 45 2.52 23.35 7.22
C GLU A 45 1.08 23.75 7.63
N ASN A 46 0.32 24.33 6.69
CA ASN A 46 -1.08 24.72 6.91
C ASN A 46 -2.00 23.54 7.27
N ASN A 47 -1.62 22.32 6.87
CA ASN A 47 -2.37 21.10 7.11
C ASN A 47 -1.90 20.33 8.34
N ARG A 48 -0.82 20.77 9.00
CA ARG A 48 -0.26 20.10 10.18
C ARG A 48 -1.34 19.82 11.23
N LEU A 49 -2.15 20.84 11.54
CA LEU A 49 -3.21 20.71 12.55
C LEU A 49 -4.28 19.67 12.17
N PHE A 50 -4.60 19.48 10.90
CA PHE A 50 -5.56 18.46 10.47
C PHE A 50 -4.98 17.04 10.64
N PHE A 51 -3.74 16.81 10.19
CA PHE A 51 -3.14 15.48 10.20
C PHE A 51 -2.57 15.07 11.57
N GLU A 52 -1.97 16.01 12.31
CA GLU A 52 -1.28 15.71 13.57
C GLU A 52 -2.13 16.00 14.81
N ASN A 53 -2.99 17.03 14.75
CA ASN A 53 -3.83 17.45 15.87
C ASN A 53 -5.32 17.15 15.66
N ARG A 54 -5.69 16.55 14.52
CA ARG A 54 -7.08 16.17 14.20
C ARG A 54 -8.04 17.36 14.23
N ALA A 55 -7.55 18.55 13.86
CA ALA A 55 -8.34 19.78 13.80
C ALA A 55 -9.14 19.86 12.49
N VAL A 56 -10.44 19.55 12.56
CA VAL A 56 -11.37 19.44 11.41
C VAL A 56 -11.40 20.68 10.50
N LYS A 57 -11.17 21.89 11.03
CA LYS A 57 -11.26 23.15 10.29
C LYS A 57 -9.97 23.53 9.54
N ASN A 58 -8.91 22.74 9.65
CA ASN A 58 -7.56 23.10 9.22
C ASN A 58 -7.05 22.25 8.06
N LEU A 59 -7.93 22.00 7.08
CA LEU A 59 -7.56 21.34 5.84
C LEU A 59 -7.57 22.33 4.68
N PHE A 60 -6.44 22.43 3.99
CA PHE A 60 -6.23 23.22 2.80
C PHE A 60 -5.89 22.29 1.63
N ALA A 61 -6.54 22.52 0.50
CA ALA A 61 -6.35 21.76 -0.72
C ALA A 61 -6.10 22.69 -1.91
N ALA A 62 -5.34 22.20 -2.88
CA ALA A 62 -5.12 22.85 -4.16
C ALA A 62 -5.93 22.14 -5.25
N PRO A 63 -6.53 22.86 -6.21
CA PRO A 63 -7.21 22.23 -7.33
C PRO A 63 -6.21 21.56 -8.28
N VAL A 64 -6.54 20.35 -8.74
CA VAL A 64 -5.76 19.61 -9.76
C VAL A 64 -5.98 20.27 -11.12
N SER A 65 -4.95 20.99 -11.61
CA SER A 65 -4.96 21.67 -12.91
C SER A 65 -4.48 20.76 -14.06
N GLN A 66 -4.43 21.29 -15.30
CA GLN A 66 -3.91 20.52 -16.45
C GLN A 66 -2.40 20.29 -16.35
N THR A 67 -1.72 21.11 -15.55
CA THR A 67 -0.27 21.09 -15.35
C THR A 67 0.07 20.47 -13.99
N PHE A 68 -0.82 19.65 -13.41
CA PHE A 68 -0.56 18.97 -12.15
C PHE A 68 0.52 17.91 -12.37
N ALA A 69 1.73 18.20 -11.92
CA ALA A 69 2.91 17.37 -12.11
C ALA A 69 3.80 17.42 -10.87
N TRP A 70 4.73 16.48 -10.79
CA TRP A 70 5.75 16.49 -9.76
C TRP A 70 6.75 17.63 -10.00
N ASP A 71 7.13 18.31 -8.92
CA ASP A 71 8.31 19.17 -8.84
C ASP A 71 8.89 19.08 -7.43
N GLU A 72 10.20 19.30 -7.30
CA GLU A 72 10.92 19.20 -6.03
C GLU A 72 10.36 20.14 -4.94
N ALA A 73 9.85 21.30 -5.35
CA ALA A 73 9.27 22.28 -4.42
C ALA A 73 7.83 21.93 -3.99
N GLY A 74 7.21 20.87 -4.53
CA GLY A 74 5.81 20.52 -4.28
C GLY A 74 4.82 21.61 -4.70
N SER A 75 5.15 22.40 -5.74
CA SER A 75 4.42 23.61 -6.12
C SER A 75 2.97 23.33 -6.48
N ALA A 76 2.71 22.17 -7.08
CA ALA A 76 1.36 21.72 -7.41
C ALA A 76 0.39 21.65 -6.21
N PHE A 77 0.91 21.46 -4.99
CA PHE A 77 0.12 21.42 -3.76
C PHE A 77 -0.05 22.79 -3.10
N LYS A 78 0.68 23.81 -3.55
CA LYS A 78 0.72 25.15 -2.94
C LYS A 78 -0.06 26.20 -3.73
N LYS A 79 -0.39 25.91 -4.99
CA LYS A 79 -1.09 26.84 -5.89
C LYS A 79 -2.58 26.90 -5.55
N ASN A 80 -3.12 28.12 -5.43
CA ASN A 80 -4.54 28.38 -5.20
C ASN A 80 -5.11 27.58 -4.02
N LEU A 81 -4.38 27.58 -2.89
CA LEU A 81 -4.80 26.87 -1.70
C LEU A 81 -6.09 27.46 -1.14
N GLU A 82 -7.09 26.61 -0.98
CA GLU A 82 -8.36 26.95 -0.36
C GLU A 82 -8.59 26.08 0.87
N ARG A 83 -9.28 26.65 1.88
CA ARG A 83 -9.73 25.86 3.03
C ARG A 83 -10.93 25.04 2.61
N VAL A 84 -10.89 23.74 2.88
CA VAL A 84 -11.90 22.78 2.45
C VAL A 84 -12.35 21.90 3.62
N SER A 85 -13.46 21.18 3.44
CA SER A 85 -13.90 20.13 4.35
C SER A 85 -14.13 18.85 3.57
N PRO A 86 -13.69 17.67 4.05
CA PRO A 86 -14.03 16.39 3.41
C PRO A 86 -15.54 16.21 3.16
N ARG A 87 -16.39 16.80 4.00
CA ARG A 87 -17.87 16.75 3.87
C ARG A 87 -18.43 17.43 2.63
N THR A 88 -17.65 18.29 1.95
CA THR A 88 -18.12 19.02 0.75
C THR A 88 -17.82 18.30 -0.56
N TYR A 89 -17.27 17.08 -0.48
CA TYR A 89 -16.92 16.26 -1.63
C TYR A 89 -17.80 15.02 -1.69
N ASP A 90 -18.00 14.50 -2.90
CA ASP A 90 -18.74 13.26 -3.10
C ASP A 90 -17.92 12.03 -2.70
N ALA A 91 -16.58 12.13 -2.75
CA ALA A 91 -15.68 11.07 -2.30
C ALA A 91 -14.32 11.64 -1.84
N VAL A 92 -13.60 10.87 -1.04
CA VAL A 92 -12.22 11.16 -0.61
C VAL A 92 -11.30 9.98 -0.96
N LEU A 93 -10.31 10.21 -1.83
CA LEU A 93 -9.28 9.23 -2.17
C LEU A 93 -8.08 9.37 -1.22
N LEU A 94 -7.82 8.34 -0.41
CA LEU A 94 -6.71 8.25 0.54
C LEU A 94 -5.48 7.65 -0.14
N ARG A 95 -4.42 8.45 -0.27
CA ARG A 95 -3.11 8.10 -0.86
C ARG A 95 -1.95 8.43 0.07
N LEU A 96 -2.18 8.33 1.38
CA LEU A 96 -1.14 8.58 2.38
C LEU A 96 -0.12 7.42 2.41
N PRO A 97 1.18 7.68 2.26
CA PRO A 97 2.21 6.66 2.49
C PRO A 97 2.42 6.41 3.98
N HIS A 98 2.98 5.25 4.33
CA HIS A 98 3.42 4.98 5.70
C HIS A 98 4.51 5.97 6.15
N PRO A 99 4.62 6.23 7.46
CA PRO A 99 3.69 5.80 8.51
C PRO A 99 2.42 6.68 8.55
N VAL A 100 1.29 6.09 8.93
CA VAL A 100 0.07 6.79 9.32
C VAL A 100 -0.34 6.23 10.67
N VAL A 101 -0.52 7.11 11.66
CA VAL A 101 -0.86 6.71 13.02
C VAL A 101 -2.31 6.23 13.09
N GLU A 102 -2.59 5.24 13.93
CA GLU A 102 -3.92 4.60 14.03
C GLU A 102 -5.02 5.60 14.38
N GLU A 103 -4.71 6.57 15.26
CA GLU A 103 -5.62 7.62 15.70
C GLU A 103 -6.10 8.50 14.55
N PHE A 104 -5.31 8.61 13.47
CA PHE A 104 -5.74 9.37 12.30
C PHE A 104 -6.84 8.64 11.51
N TRP A 105 -6.78 7.31 11.41
CA TRP A 105 -7.85 6.52 10.79
C TRP A 105 -9.13 6.61 11.61
N GLY A 106 -9.04 6.44 12.93
CA GLY A 106 -10.18 6.57 13.84
C GLY A 106 -10.80 7.97 13.83
N PHE A 107 -9.98 9.01 13.69
CA PHE A 107 -10.45 10.39 13.49
C PHE A 107 -11.27 10.54 12.21
N LEU A 108 -10.82 9.99 11.09
CA LEU A 108 -11.56 10.09 9.83
C LEU A 108 -12.94 9.41 9.92
N GLU A 109 -13.01 8.23 10.52
CA GLU A 109 -14.28 7.51 10.72
C GLU A 109 -15.25 8.28 11.63
N THR A 110 -14.73 8.77 12.77
CA THR A 110 -15.56 9.45 13.78
C THR A 110 -16.04 10.80 13.29
N GLU A 111 -15.15 11.58 12.68
CA GLU A 111 -15.49 12.94 12.26
C GLU A 111 -16.14 13.00 10.89
N PHE A 112 -15.95 12.02 10.01
CA PHE A 112 -16.53 12.05 8.67
C PHE A 112 -17.32 10.78 8.34
N PRO A 113 -18.28 10.35 9.20
CA PRO A 113 -18.95 9.05 9.06
C PRO A 113 -19.83 8.93 7.81
N SER A 114 -20.22 10.06 7.20
CA SER A 114 -21.01 10.11 5.97
C SER A 114 -20.17 10.32 4.71
N VAL A 115 -18.85 10.39 4.83
CA VAL A 115 -17.96 10.62 3.68
C VAL A 115 -17.57 9.28 3.08
N TYR A 116 -17.73 9.15 1.77
CA TYR A 116 -17.27 7.98 1.05
C TYR A 116 -15.75 8.03 0.85
N PHE A 117 -15.01 7.23 1.62
CA PHE A 117 -13.56 7.11 1.51
C PHE A 117 -13.13 5.95 0.59
N ILE A 118 -12.11 6.19 -0.24
CA ILE A 118 -11.46 5.19 -1.08
C ILE A 118 -9.98 5.15 -0.71
N ASN A 119 -9.45 4.11 -0.07
CA ASN A 119 -10.17 3.01 0.57
C ASN A 119 -10.82 3.45 1.90
N ASN A 120 -11.66 2.62 2.50
CA ASN A 120 -12.22 2.86 3.83
C ASN A 120 -11.10 2.90 4.91
N PRO A 121 -11.04 3.91 5.80
CA PRO A 121 -10.02 4.03 6.85
C PRO A 121 -9.89 2.81 7.78
N ALA A 122 -11.01 2.26 8.27
CA ALA A 122 -10.99 1.09 9.14
C ALA A 122 -10.51 -0.16 8.38
N GLY A 123 -10.92 -0.29 7.12
CA GLY A 123 -10.42 -1.27 6.17
C GLY A 123 -8.90 -1.20 6.02
N MET A 124 -8.37 -0.01 5.72
CA MET A 124 -6.94 0.22 5.53
C MET A 124 -6.13 -0.14 6.78
N LEU A 125 -6.62 0.21 7.97
CA LEU A 125 -5.99 -0.16 9.24
C LEU A 125 -5.96 -1.69 9.42
N LYS A 126 -7.10 -2.36 9.20
CA LYS A 126 -7.23 -3.80 9.37
C LYS A 126 -6.41 -4.59 8.36
N THR A 127 -6.52 -4.26 7.06
CA THR A 127 -5.82 -4.99 5.99
C THR A 127 -4.34 -4.64 5.88
N GLY A 128 -3.92 -3.48 6.41
CA GLY A 128 -2.51 -3.07 6.47
C GLY A 128 -1.71 -3.77 7.58
N ASN A 129 -2.38 -4.43 8.53
CA ASN A 129 -1.72 -5.24 9.54
C ASN A 129 -1.16 -6.52 8.91
N LYS A 130 0.11 -6.85 9.14
CA LYS A 130 0.72 -8.07 8.56
C LYS A 130 0.00 -9.35 8.96
N LEU A 131 -0.56 -9.42 10.16
CA LEU A 131 -1.33 -10.59 10.62
C LEU A 131 -2.61 -10.80 9.80
N PHE A 132 -3.07 -9.81 9.04
CA PHE A 132 -4.18 -9.96 8.10
C PHE A 132 -3.89 -11.03 7.03
N MET A 133 -2.62 -11.28 6.72
CA MET A 133 -2.18 -12.35 5.82
C MET A 133 -2.60 -13.75 6.27
N LEU A 134 -2.88 -13.94 7.58
CA LEU A 134 -3.36 -15.21 8.11
C LEU A 134 -4.75 -15.61 7.58
N ASN A 135 -5.50 -14.68 6.97
CA ASN A 135 -6.74 -15.00 6.27
C ASN A 135 -6.51 -15.69 4.91
N PHE A 136 -5.26 -15.75 4.43
CA PHE A 136 -4.87 -16.25 3.11
C PHE A 136 -3.67 -17.20 3.18
N GLN A 137 -3.50 -17.93 4.29
CA GLN A 137 -2.33 -18.81 4.49
C GLN A 137 -2.17 -19.83 3.36
N GLU A 138 -3.25 -20.24 2.70
CA GLU A 138 -3.22 -21.16 1.57
C GLU A 138 -2.58 -20.58 0.30
N LEU A 139 -2.45 -19.26 0.21
CA LEU A 139 -1.88 -18.54 -0.93
C LEU A 139 -0.43 -18.11 -0.70
N CYS A 140 0.12 -18.38 0.48
CA CYS A 140 1.38 -17.82 0.95
C CYS A 140 2.38 -18.92 1.31
N PRO A 141 3.68 -18.58 1.43
CA PRO A 141 4.63 -19.48 2.06
C PRO A 141 4.19 -19.81 3.49
N PRO A 142 4.60 -20.98 4.03
CA PRO A 142 4.31 -21.35 5.42
C PRO A 142 4.59 -20.19 6.39
N MET A 143 3.57 -19.78 7.15
CA MET A 143 3.64 -18.61 8.03
C MET A 143 2.96 -18.85 9.38
N LYS A 144 3.42 -18.13 10.42
CA LYS A 144 2.93 -18.21 11.79
C LYS A 144 3.00 -16.84 12.46
N ALA A 145 1.98 -16.48 13.24
CA ALA A 145 2.08 -15.38 14.19
C ALA A 145 2.97 -15.80 15.37
N CYS A 146 4.01 -15.03 15.63
CA CYS A 146 4.93 -15.27 16.74
C CYS A 146 4.76 -14.16 17.78
N HIS A 147 4.41 -14.57 19.01
CA HIS A 147 4.29 -13.69 20.17
C HIS A 147 5.34 -13.98 21.24
N SER A 148 6.14 -15.04 21.06
CA SER A 148 7.25 -15.40 21.94
C SER A 148 8.46 -15.89 21.16
N ILE A 149 9.61 -16.01 21.84
CA ILE A 149 10.83 -16.57 21.25
C ILE A 149 10.65 -18.06 20.93
N GLU A 150 9.83 -18.77 21.71
CA GLU A 150 9.49 -20.18 21.48
C GLU A 150 8.73 -20.36 20.17
N ASP A 151 7.81 -19.44 19.83
CA ASP A 151 7.13 -19.46 18.53
C ASP A 151 8.12 -19.34 17.37
N ILE A 152 9.10 -18.44 17.51
CA ILE A 152 10.16 -18.21 16.52
C ILE A 152 11.08 -19.44 16.43
N ASP A 153 11.46 -19.99 17.57
CA ASP A 153 12.33 -21.16 17.67
C ASP A 153 11.70 -22.41 17.05
N GLU A 154 10.40 -22.63 17.28
CA GLU A 154 9.64 -23.72 16.66
C GLU A 154 9.68 -23.61 15.13
N MET A 155 9.50 -22.41 14.59
CA MET A 155 9.43 -22.22 13.15
C MET A 155 10.81 -22.32 12.48
N ARG A 156 11.84 -21.68 13.04
CA ARG A 156 13.20 -21.70 12.45
C ARG A 156 13.80 -23.12 12.42
N LYS A 157 13.35 -24.00 13.32
CA LYS A 157 13.76 -25.41 13.37
C LYS A 157 13.24 -26.22 12.18
N GLN A 158 12.17 -25.77 11.52
CA GLN A 158 11.60 -26.43 10.35
C GLN A 158 12.27 -25.99 9.05
N PHE A 159 12.56 -24.69 8.92
CA PHE A 159 13.17 -24.10 7.72
C PHE A 159 13.77 -22.72 8.06
N PRO A 160 14.62 -22.15 7.18
CA PRO A 160 15.02 -20.75 7.30
C PRO A 160 13.79 -19.84 7.25
N VAL A 161 13.72 -18.84 8.12
CA VAL A 161 12.56 -17.95 8.26
C VAL A 161 12.92 -16.50 8.04
N VAL A 162 11.92 -15.73 7.63
CA VAL A 162 11.89 -14.27 7.66
C VAL A 162 10.90 -13.85 8.72
N LEU A 163 11.35 -13.07 9.70
CA LEU A 163 10.50 -12.40 10.67
C LEU A 163 10.17 -11.01 10.13
N LYS A 164 8.87 -10.73 10.00
CA LYS A 164 8.36 -9.41 9.62
C LYS A 164 7.69 -8.78 10.86
N PRO A 165 8.25 -7.71 11.46
CA PRO A 165 7.62 -7.09 12.63
C PRO A 165 6.21 -6.60 12.28
N VAL A 166 5.22 -6.91 13.11
CA VAL A 166 3.81 -6.61 12.79
C VAL A 166 3.59 -5.11 12.59
N MET A 167 4.19 -4.28 13.45
CA MET A 167 4.00 -2.82 13.48
C MET A 167 4.94 -2.04 12.55
N SER A 168 5.92 -2.69 11.93
CA SER A 168 6.89 -2.04 11.04
C SER A 168 6.35 -1.86 9.62
N TYR A 169 6.95 -1.01 8.79
CA TYR A 169 6.59 -0.83 7.38
C TYR A 169 7.83 -0.61 6.51
N GLY A 170 7.71 -0.86 5.20
CA GLY A 170 8.77 -0.54 4.23
C GLY A 170 10.06 -1.38 4.38
N GLY A 171 9.96 -2.57 4.96
CA GLY A 171 11.09 -3.49 5.10
C GLY A 171 11.99 -3.26 6.31
N LYS A 172 11.67 -2.31 7.20
CA LYS A 172 12.48 -2.03 8.39
C LYS A 172 12.35 -3.15 9.44
N GLY A 173 13.45 -3.53 10.06
CA GLY A 173 13.48 -4.56 11.10
C GLY A 173 13.08 -5.95 10.60
N ILE A 174 13.11 -6.21 9.28
CA ILE A 174 12.92 -7.56 8.77
C ILE A 174 14.18 -8.37 9.13
N VAL A 175 13.98 -9.55 9.70
CA VAL A 175 15.09 -10.42 10.15
C VAL A 175 15.03 -11.74 9.39
N ARG A 176 16.16 -12.21 8.87
CA ARG A 176 16.31 -13.57 8.32
C ARG A 176 17.03 -14.44 9.35
N ILE A 177 16.47 -15.61 9.65
CA ILE A 177 17.07 -16.60 10.55
C ILE A 177 17.32 -17.89 9.79
N LYS A 178 18.56 -18.41 9.85
CA LYS A 178 18.95 -19.69 9.25
C LYS A 178 19.88 -20.44 10.19
N GLY A 179 19.36 -21.49 10.82
CA GLY A 179 20.11 -22.18 11.88
C GLY A 179 20.35 -21.24 13.06
N ASP A 180 21.61 -21.03 13.42
CA ASP A 180 22.00 -20.08 14.48
C ASP A 180 22.28 -18.66 13.94
N GLU A 181 22.36 -18.46 12.62
CA GLU A 181 22.61 -17.14 12.02
C GLU A 181 21.32 -16.31 11.97
N VAL A 182 21.36 -15.13 12.57
CA VAL A 182 20.33 -14.07 12.48
C VAL A 182 20.92 -12.90 11.70
N VAL A 183 20.23 -12.44 10.65
CA VAL A 183 20.66 -11.33 9.80
C VAL A 183 19.54 -10.31 9.66
N PHE A 184 19.79 -9.08 10.10
CA PHE A 184 18.86 -7.98 9.98
C PHE A 184 18.89 -7.37 8.58
N SER A 185 17.78 -6.76 8.17
CA SER A 185 17.65 -6.00 6.92
C SER A 185 18.72 -4.90 6.78
N GLU A 186 19.19 -4.37 7.90
CA GLU A 186 20.18 -3.31 8.01
C GLU A 186 21.63 -3.83 7.97
N GLY A 187 21.83 -5.16 7.86
CA GLY A 187 23.14 -5.81 7.70
C GLY A 187 23.78 -6.32 9.01
N GLU A 188 23.21 -5.99 10.16
CA GLU A 188 23.65 -6.54 11.45
C GLU A 188 23.47 -8.07 11.49
N LYS A 189 24.42 -8.76 12.12
CA LYS A 189 24.40 -10.21 12.29
C LYS A 189 24.66 -10.59 13.74
N MET A 190 23.92 -11.57 14.22
CA MET A 190 24.10 -12.13 15.56
C MET A 190 23.71 -13.62 15.60
N SER A 191 24.03 -14.28 16.70
CA SER A 191 23.52 -15.63 16.99
C SER A 191 22.05 -15.61 17.39
N PHE A 192 21.35 -16.74 17.27
CA PHE A 192 19.97 -16.84 17.74
C PHE A 192 19.85 -16.64 19.26
N GLY A 193 20.86 -17.06 20.03
CA GLY A 193 20.90 -16.83 21.49
C GLY A 193 20.92 -15.34 21.84
N GLN A 194 21.75 -14.55 21.15
CA GLN A 194 21.80 -13.09 21.35
C GLN A 194 20.49 -12.41 20.91
N PHE A 195 19.91 -12.87 19.80
CA PHE A 195 18.60 -12.39 19.36
C PHE A 195 17.51 -12.69 20.40
N ALA A 196 17.51 -13.89 20.97
CA ALA A 196 16.57 -14.28 22.02
C ALA A 196 16.70 -13.40 23.28
N GLU A 197 17.92 -13.10 23.72
CA GLU A 197 18.17 -12.18 24.83
C GLU A 197 17.64 -10.77 24.54
N ALA A 198 17.92 -10.24 23.34
CA ALA A 198 17.41 -8.93 22.90
C ALA A 198 15.87 -8.91 22.83
N TYR A 199 15.26 -9.97 22.30
CA TYR A 199 13.81 -10.15 22.25
C TYR A 199 13.19 -10.13 23.66
N HIS A 200 13.80 -10.79 24.64
CA HIS A 200 13.28 -10.78 26.02
C HIS A 200 13.33 -9.40 26.68
N GLN A 201 14.30 -8.55 26.30
CA GLN A 201 14.37 -7.17 26.78
C GLN A 201 13.32 -6.28 26.11
N HIS A 202 13.07 -6.50 24.82
CA HIS A 202 12.15 -5.71 24.00
C HIS A 202 11.28 -6.61 23.13
N PRO A 203 10.28 -7.31 23.72
CA PRO A 203 9.45 -8.23 22.98
C PRO A 203 8.59 -7.47 21.97
N GLU A 204 8.57 -7.95 20.73
CA GLU A 204 7.71 -7.42 19.68
C GLU A 204 7.05 -8.56 18.88
N PRO A 205 5.80 -8.41 18.45
CA PRO A 205 5.14 -9.44 17.66
C PRO A 205 5.68 -9.48 16.23
N TYR A 206 5.85 -10.71 15.72
CA TYR A 206 6.29 -10.96 14.34
C TYR A 206 5.27 -11.80 13.57
N LEU A 207 5.18 -11.58 12.27
CA LEU A 207 4.75 -12.61 11.34
C LEU A 207 6.01 -13.33 10.83
N ALA A 208 6.19 -14.58 11.24
CA ALA A 208 7.27 -15.43 10.75
C ALA A 208 6.79 -16.14 9.47
N VAL A 209 7.62 -16.13 8.43
CA VAL A 209 7.31 -16.69 7.11
C VAL A 209 8.51 -17.50 6.63
N LYS A 210 8.29 -18.64 5.97
CA LYS A 210 9.38 -19.39 5.33
C LYS A 210 10.18 -18.48 4.38
N PHE A 211 11.50 -18.51 4.49
CA PHE A 211 12.39 -17.88 3.52
C PHE A 211 12.43 -18.73 2.25
N LEU A 212 11.99 -18.14 1.13
CA LEU A 212 11.95 -18.80 -0.18
C LEU A 212 13.32 -18.75 -0.86
N ARG A 213 13.75 -19.86 -1.46
CA ARG A 213 15.06 -19.99 -2.13
C ARG A 213 15.18 -19.10 -3.36
N ASN A 214 14.06 -18.89 -4.05
CA ASN A 214 14.00 -18.15 -5.31
C ASN A 214 13.62 -16.68 -5.12
N VAL A 215 13.84 -16.09 -3.93
CA VAL A 215 13.56 -14.66 -3.66
C VAL A 215 14.33 -13.72 -4.61
N THR A 216 15.46 -14.18 -5.16
CA THR A 216 16.25 -13.44 -6.16
C THR A 216 15.58 -13.30 -7.52
N GLU A 217 14.54 -14.11 -7.81
CA GLU A 217 13.68 -13.97 -9.00
C GLU A 217 12.77 -12.73 -8.93
N GLY A 218 12.89 -11.96 -7.86
CA GLY A 218 12.28 -10.66 -7.69
C GLY A 218 10.86 -10.71 -7.14
N ASP A 219 10.50 -9.61 -6.52
CA ASP A 219 9.18 -9.33 -5.98
C ASP A 219 8.31 -8.72 -7.09
N LYS A 220 7.23 -9.42 -7.46
CA LYS A 220 6.28 -8.87 -8.43
C LYS A 220 5.16 -8.17 -7.70
N ARG A 221 5.03 -6.86 -7.97
CA ARG A 221 3.90 -6.06 -7.51
C ARG A 221 2.80 -6.08 -8.55
N ILE A 222 1.61 -6.48 -8.14
CA ILE A 222 0.38 -6.45 -8.93
C ILE A 222 -0.55 -5.41 -8.33
N VAL A 223 -1.10 -4.54 -9.17
CA VAL A 223 -2.05 -3.52 -8.74
C VAL A 223 -3.47 -3.97 -9.09
N VAL A 224 -4.38 -3.86 -8.13
CA VAL A 224 -5.80 -4.20 -8.29
C VAL A 224 -6.66 -2.98 -7.99
N CYS A 225 -7.65 -2.73 -8.85
CA CYS A 225 -8.68 -1.72 -8.62
C CYS A 225 -10.05 -2.29 -8.91
N CYS A 226 -10.97 -2.20 -7.94
CA CYS A 226 -12.33 -2.70 -8.03
C CYS A 226 -12.43 -4.18 -8.47
N GLY A 227 -11.46 -5.02 -8.06
CA GLY A 227 -11.34 -6.43 -8.44
C GLY A 227 -10.67 -6.69 -9.80
N GLU A 228 -10.31 -5.64 -10.54
CA GLU A 228 -9.62 -5.77 -11.81
C GLU A 228 -8.10 -5.58 -11.64
N VAL A 229 -7.32 -6.49 -12.23
CA VAL A 229 -5.85 -6.37 -12.28
C VAL A 229 -5.45 -5.30 -13.29
N LEU A 230 -4.84 -4.23 -12.79
CA LEU A 230 -4.40 -3.09 -13.60
C LEU A 230 -3.05 -3.31 -14.28
N GLY A 231 -2.27 -4.27 -13.80
CA GLY A 231 -0.96 -4.60 -14.34
C GLY A 231 0.00 -5.07 -13.24
N ALA A 232 1.22 -5.41 -13.64
CA ALA A 232 2.26 -5.85 -12.74
C ALA A 232 3.61 -5.22 -13.08
N VAL A 233 4.50 -5.18 -12.10
CA VAL A 233 5.90 -4.77 -12.26
C VAL A 233 6.76 -5.70 -11.43
N LEU A 234 7.83 -6.22 -12.04
CA LEU A 234 8.80 -7.04 -11.33
C LEU A 234 9.89 -6.14 -10.75
N ARG A 235 10.24 -6.35 -9.48
CA ARG A 235 11.17 -5.54 -8.72
C ARG A 235 12.29 -6.42 -8.21
N TYR A 236 13.53 -6.03 -8.50
CA TYR A 236 14.71 -6.78 -8.07
C TYR A 236 15.36 -6.11 -6.88
N PRO A 237 15.97 -6.89 -5.96
CA PRO A 237 16.76 -6.33 -4.89
C PRO A 237 18.06 -5.72 -5.46
N PRO A 238 18.69 -4.75 -4.77
CA PRO A 238 20.07 -4.34 -5.06
C PRO A 238 21.04 -5.53 -5.05
N ALA A 239 22.16 -5.41 -5.76
CA ALA A 239 23.27 -6.36 -5.61
C ALA A 239 23.66 -6.44 -4.11
N ASP A 240 23.80 -7.66 -3.60
CA ASP A 240 24.11 -7.99 -2.19
C ASP A 240 22.98 -7.75 -1.16
N SER A 241 21.76 -7.44 -1.59
CA SER A 241 20.56 -7.41 -0.73
C SER A 241 19.63 -8.59 -1.03
N TRP A 242 19.01 -9.14 0.00
CA TRP A 242 17.94 -10.14 -0.13
C TRP A 242 16.54 -9.50 -0.02
N ILE A 243 16.46 -8.17 0.10
CA ILE A 243 15.20 -7.42 0.26
C ILE A 243 14.91 -6.62 -1.00
N CYS A 244 13.76 -6.91 -1.61
CA CYS A 244 13.31 -6.32 -2.87
C CYS A 244 12.54 -5.00 -2.64
N ASN A 245 13.17 -4.00 -2.00
CA ASN A 245 12.56 -2.68 -1.88
C ASN A 245 13.19 -1.69 -2.89
N VAL A 246 12.44 -1.34 -3.95
CA VAL A 246 12.88 -0.41 -5.01
C VAL A 246 13.27 0.95 -4.44
N ALA A 247 12.64 1.38 -3.34
CA ALA A 247 13.01 2.62 -2.65
C ALA A 247 14.44 2.62 -2.09
N GLN A 248 15.11 1.46 -2.06
CA GLN A 248 16.49 1.27 -1.59
C GLN A 248 17.47 0.96 -2.74
N GLY A 249 17.14 1.33 -3.98
CA GLY A 249 18.05 1.20 -5.14
C GLY A 249 17.90 -0.09 -5.95
N GLY A 250 16.77 -0.81 -5.79
CA GLY A 250 16.41 -1.94 -6.65
C GLY A 250 16.02 -1.51 -8.06
N SER A 251 16.12 -2.42 -9.04
CA SER A 251 15.65 -2.18 -10.41
C SER A 251 14.21 -2.66 -10.61
N SER A 252 13.56 -2.21 -11.70
CA SER A 252 12.22 -2.68 -12.06
C SER A 252 12.14 -3.03 -13.54
N ALA A 253 11.33 -4.04 -13.86
CA ALA A 253 11.07 -4.49 -15.22
C ALA A 253 9.56 -4.66 -15.45
N GLU A 254 9.11 -4.41 -16.68
CA GLU A 254 7.73 -4.72 -17.08
C GLU A 254 7.46 -6.20 -16.87
N SER A 255 6.27 -6.51 -16.32
CA SER A 255 5.86 -7.88 -16.07
C SER A 255 4.34 -8.01 -16.23
N ALA A 256 3.88 -9.23 -16.47
CA ALA A 256 2.46 -9.56 -16.46
C ALA A 256 2.16 -10.50 -15.28
N PRO A 257 0.95 -10.42 -14.70
CA PRO A 257 0.49 -11.44 -13.76
C PRO A 257 0.38 -12.79 -14.48
N ASP A 258 0.80 -13.86 -13.82
CA ASP A 258 0.57 -15.23 -14.28
C ASP A 258 -0.79 -15.79 -13.81
N GLU A 259 -1.15 -16.99 -14.26
CA GLU A 259 -2.45 -17.61 -13.93
C GLU A 259 -2.65 -17.81 -12.42
N ASN A 260 -1.58 -18.16 -11.69
CA ASN A 260 -1.64 -18.36 -10.25
C ASN A 260 -1.86 -17.03 -9.53
N GLU A 261 -1.18 -15.98 -9.98
CA GLU A 261 -1.35 -14.63 -9.45
C GLU A 261 -2.74 -14.05 -9.71
N LEU A 262 -3.33 -14.32 -10.88
CA LEU A 262 -4.73 -13.99 -11.16
C LEU A 262 -5.68 -14.75 -10.22
N ALA A 263 -5.41 -16.02 -9.94
CA ALA A 263 -6.19 -16.81 -8.98
C ALA A 263 -6.05 -16.28 -7.55
N ILE A 264 -4.85 -15.85 -7.15
CA ILE A 264 -4.59 -15.17 -5.87
C ILE A 264 -5.46 -13.91 -5.76
N VAL A 265 -5.47 -13.04 -6.78
CA VAL A 265 -6.31 -11.83 -6.78
C VAL A 265 -7.79 -12.19 -6.67
N ALA A 266 -8.27 -13.18 -7.41
CA ALA A 266 -9.67 -13.62 -7.37
C ALA A 266 -10.10 -14.13 -5.98
N ARG A 267 -9.16 -14.71 -5.21
CA ARG A 267 -9.40 -15.17 -3.84
C ARG A 267 -9.37 -14.04 -2.81
N ILE A 268 -8.48 -13.06 -2.99
CA ILE A 268 -8.27 -11.95 -2.06
C ILE A 268 -9.34 -10.85 -2.21
N ASP A 269 -9.72 -10.51 -3.44
CA ASP A 269 -10.57 -9.35 -3.72
C ASP A 269 -11.91 -9.33 -2.95
N PRO A 270 -12.67 -10.43 -2.84
CA PRO A 270 -13.92 -10.43 -2.08
C PRO A 270 -13.73 -9.97 -0.62
N VAL A 271 -12.69 -10.48 0.04
CA VAL A 271 -12.37 -10.13 1.43
C VAL A 271 -11.89 -8.67 1.52
N MET A 272 -11.09 -8.19 0.57
CA MET A 272 -10.66 -6.79 0.55
C MET A 272 -11.86 -5.84 0.40
N ARG A 273 -12.79 -6.18 -0.50
CA ARG A 273 -14.01 -5.40 -0.76
C ARG A 273 -14.96 -5.40 0.44
N GLU A 274 -15.10 -6.51 1.15
CA GLU A 274 -15.87 -6.58 2.41
C GLU A 274 -15.33 -5.62 3.47
N ASN A 275 -14.03 -5.34 3.44
CA ASN A 275 -13.39 -4.35 4.31
C ASN A 275 -13.34 -2.93 3.69
N GLY A 276 -14.05 -2.68 2.59
CA GLY A 276 -14.06 -1.35 1.94
C GLY A 276 -12.75 -0.97 1.26
N VAL A 277 -11.89 -1.96 0.96
CA VAL A 277 -10.62 -1.78 0.26
C VAL A 277 -10.78 -2.24 -1.18
N ILE A 278 -10.76 -1.28 -2.10
CA ILE A 278 -10.98 -1.52 -3.54
C ILE A 278 -9.78 -1.13 -4.40
N PHE A 279 -8.80 -0.42 -3.85
CA PHE A 279 -7.63 0.01 -4.60
C PHE A 279 -6.36 -0.33 -3.82
N TYR A 280 -5.77 -1.46 -4.15
CA TYR A 280 -4.69 -2.07 -3.38
C TYR A 280 -3.65 -2.71 -4.30
N GLY A 281 -2.52 -3.07 -3.74
CA GLY A 281 -1.47 -3.83 -4.41
C GLY A 281 -1.22 -5.13 -3.64
N ILE A 282 -0.86 -6.17 -4.36
CA ILE A 282 -0.32 -7.40 -3.78
C ILE A 282 1.10 -7.60 -4.29
N ASP A 283 1.96 -8.14 -3.44
CA ASP A 283 3.32 -8.50 -3.80
C ASP A 283 3.47 -10.02 -3.73
N THR A 284 4.09 -10.59 -4.76
CA THR A 284 4.32 -12.03 -4.87
C THR A 284 5.80 -12.35 -4.99
N LEU A 285 6.18 -13.51 -4.45
CA LEU A 285 7.54 -14.04 -4.50
C LEU A 285 7.54 -15.42 -5.14
N CYS A 286 8.65 -15.77 -5.79
CA CYS A 286 8.84 -17.09 -6.37
C CYS A 286 9.15 -18.12 -5.26
N ASP A 287 8.30 -19.14 -5.13
CA ASP A 287 8.45 -20.27 -4.21
C ASP A 287 9.63 -21.17 -4.59
N ASP A 288 9.88 -22.23 -3.81
CA ASP A 288 11.01 -23.13 -4.04
C ASP A 288 10.85 -23.98 -5.32
N GLU A 289 9.63 -24.08 -5.85
CA GLU A 289 9.23 -24.85 -7.02
C GLU A 289 9.05 -23.99 -8.29
N GLY A 290 9.26 -22.68 -8.20
CA GLY A 290 9.19 -21.75 -9.33
C GLY A 290 7.82 -21.10 -9.57
N ARG A 291 6.85 -21.25 -8.66
CA ARG A 291 5.53 -20.62 -8.73
C ARG A 291 5.49 -19.37 -7.87
N ARG A 292 4.62 -18.41 -8.20
CA ARG A 292 4.51 -17.17 -7.41
C ARG A 292 3.46 -17.27 -6.31
N GLU A 293 3.86 -17.03 -5.07
CA GLU A 293 3.01 -17.03 -3.88
C GLU A 293 2.87 -15.61 -3.31
N LEU A 294 1.76 -15.36 -2.62
CA LEU A 294 1.48 -14.08 -1.97
C LEU A 294 2.46 -13.83 -0.80
N SER A 295 3.08 -12.65 -0.78
CA SER A 295 4.01 -12.23 0.28
C SER A 295 3.50 -11.04 1.09
N GLU A 296 2.75 -10.13 0.46
CA GLU A 296 2.27 -8.90 1.09
C GLU A 296 1.01 -8.35 0.41
N ILE A 297 0.16 -7.67 1.19
CA ILE A 297 -0.97 -6.87 0.71
C ILE A 297 -0.77 -5.42 1.16
N ASN A 298 -0.95 -4.48 0.23
CA ASN A 298 -0.74 -3.05 0.42
C ASN A 298 -2.01 -2.25 0.10
N ALA A 299 -2.69 -1.71 1.11
CA ALA A 299 -3.95 -0.98 0.96
C ALA A 299 -3.82 0.57 0.99
N LEU A 300 -2.60 1.09 1.22
CA LEU A 300 -2.32 2.53 1.32
C LEU A 300 -1.91 3.12 -0.05
N SER A 301 -0.91 4.00 -0.07
CA SER A 301 -0.40 4.62 -1.29
C SER A 301 0.48 3.66 -2.08
N ILE A 302 -0.14 2.85 -2.94
CA ILE A 302 0.57 1.93 -3.84
C ILE A 302 1.27 2.68 -4.99
N GLY A 303 2.52 2.30 -5.27
CA GLY A 303 3.28 2.80 -6.42
C GLY A 303 3.14 1.92 -7.66
N GLY A 304 3.81 2.30 -8.76
CA GLY A 304 4.02 1.46 -9.94
C GLY A 304 3.00 1.60 -11.06
N LEU A 305 1.81 2.19 -10.84
CA LEU A 305 0.79 2.30 -11.90
C LEU A 305 1.26 3.12 -13.11
N HIS A 306 2.19 4.06 -12.94
CA HIS A 306 2.63 4.93 -14.04
C HIS A 306 3.21 4.13 -15.22
N ALA A 307 4.00 3.10 -14.92
CA ALA A 307 4.65 2.24 -15.91
C ALA A 307 3.77 1.05 -16.36
N MET A 308 2.66 0.78 -15.68
CA MET A 308 1.86 -0.43 -15.91
C MET A 308 0.85 -0.30 -17.04
N ARG A 309 0.54 -1.44 -17.65
CA ARG A 309 -0.60 -1.64 -18.55
C ARG A 309 -1.43 -2.82 -18.07
N THR A 310 -2.74 -2.72 -18.29
CA THR A 310 -3.68 -3.84 -18.10
C THR A 310 -3.34 -5.00 -19.04
N PRO A 311 -3.85 -6.22 -18.79
CA PRO A 311 -3.72 -7.33 -19.74
C PRO A 311 -4.21 -7.00 -21.16
N ALA A 312 -5.17 -6.07 -21.29
CA ALA A 312 -5.68 -5.58 -22.57
C ALA A 312 -4.83 -4.46 -23.21
N GLY A 313 -3.67 -4.12 -22.62
CA GLY A 313 -2.74 -3.10 -23.14
C GLY A 313 -3.13 -1.65 -22.81
N VAL A 314 -4.24 -1.42 -22.08
CA VAL A 314 -4.67 -0.08 -21.65
C VAL A 314 -3.75 0.43 -20.55
N PRO A 315 -3.29 1.70 -20.58
CA PRO A 315 -2.53 2.30 -19.48
C PRO A 315 -3.26 2.14 -18.14
N ALA A 316 -2.56 1.62 -17.12
CA ALA A 316 -3.16 1.30 -15.83
C ALA A 316 -3.80 2.52 -15.15
N THR A 317 -3.19 3.70 -15.27
CA THR A 317 -3.72 4.96 -14.74
C THR A 317 -5.05 5.36 -15.36
N LYS A 318 -5.23 5.14 -16.66
CA LYS A 318 -6.49 5.40 -17.37
C LYS A 318 -7.57 4.45 -16.91
N ARG A 319 -7.27 3.14 -16.83
CA ARG A 319 -8.25 2.14 -16.40
C ARG A 319 -8.65 2.33 -14.94
N ALA A 320 -7.69 2.61 -14.06
CA ALA A 320 -7.94 2.97 -12.66
C ALA A 320 -8.88 4.18 -12.55
N ALA A 321 -8.63 5.24 -13.34
CA ALA A 321 -9.46 6.43 -13.34
C ALA A 321 -10.92 6.13 -13.74
N GLU A 322 -11.13 5.29 -14.75
CA GLU A 322 -12.47 4.84 -15.17
C GLU A 322 -13.18 4.08 -14.04
N LEU A 323 -12.53 3.05 -13.50
CA LEU A 323 -13.08 2.20 -12.43
C LEU A 323 -13.43 2.98 -11.17
N LEU A 324 -12.54 3.89 -10.74
CA LEU A 324 -12.78 4.73 -9.56
C LEU A 324 -14.01 5.64 -9.76
N TRP A 325 -14.17 6.24 -10.94
CA TRP A 325 -15.35 7.07 -11.21
C TRP A 325 -16.64 6.27 -11.38
N GLU A 326 -16.56 5.05 -11.91
CA GLU A 326 -17.69 4.12 -11.95
C GLU A 326 -18.12 3.76 -10.54
N ARG A 327 -17.17 3.42 -9.66
CA ARG A 327 -17.46 3.11 -8.27
C ARG A 327 -18.07 4.29 -7.51
N ILE A 328 -17.52 5.50 -7.65
CA ILE A 328 -18.10 6.71 -7.05
C ILE A 328 -19.54 6.94 -7.55
N TYR A 329 -19.80 6.67 -8.83
CA TYR A 329 -21.16 6.78 -9.38
C TYR A 329 -22.13 5.75 -8.78
N GLU A 330 -21.69 4.50 -8.62
CA GLU A 330 -22.48 3.41 -8.06
C GLU A 330 -22.85 3.67 -6.60
N GLU A 331 -21.88 4.12 -5.79
CA GLU A 331 -22.08 4.46 -4.38
C GLU A 331 -23.22 5.48 -4.22
N HIS A 332 -23.14 6.58 -4.97
CA HIS A 332 -24.14 7.66 -4.94
C HIS A 332 -25.45 7.33 -5.64
N LYS A 333 -25.53 6.21 -6.35
CA LYS A 333 -26.78 5.70 -6.92
C LYS A 333 -27.51 4.82 -5.92
N ALA A 334 -26.79 4.06 -5.09
CA ALA A 334 -27.35 3.19 -4.07
C ALA A 334 -28.00 3.97 -2.90
N GLU A 335 -27.58 5.21 -2.67
CA GLU A 335 -28.16 6.10 -1.65
C GLU A 335 -29.52 6.74 -2.03
N LYS A 336 -30.02 6.49 -3.25
CA LYS A 336 -31.28 7.05 -3.77
C LYS A 336 -32.38 6.00 -3.89
#